data_AF-A0A5D2C122-F1
#
_entry.id   AF-A0A5D2C122-F1
#
_cell.length_a   1.000
_cell.length_b   1.000
_cell.length_c   1.000
_cell.angle_alpha   90.00
_cell.angle_beta   90.00
_cell.angle_gamma   90.00
#
_symmetry.space_group_name_H-M   'P 1'
#
loop_
_entity.id
_entity.type
_entity.pdbx_description
1 polymer ?
#
loop_
_entity_poly.entity_id
_entity_poly.type
_entity_poly.pdbx_seq_one_letter_code
_entity_poly.pdbx_strand_id
1 'polypeptide(L)'
;MPCFNQSSPKCIPSTCRRKTPGPVPITEAQLKAAFKSFDVNKDGRLSKEELRDAFASLGAYIPRWRATRGLSVADGNGDGYVSDDELDDLVKYAMKYGYTIG
;
A
#
# COMPACT_ATOMS: atom_id res chain seq x y z
N MET A 1 -26.15 47.09 -8.13
CA MET A 1 -26.09 46.75 -9.58
C MET A 1 -24.61 46.73 -10.00
N PRO A 2 -24.18 45.85 -10.93
CA PRO A 2 -23.61 44.54 -10.57
C PRO A 2 -22.31 44.12 -11.34
N CYS A 3 -21.81 42.91 -11.03
CA CYS A 3 -21.01 41.94 -11.84
C CYS A 3 -19.54 42.22 -12.25
N PHE A 4 -18.62 41.28 -11.93
CA PHE A 4 -18.04 40.24 -12.85
C PHE A 4 -16.86 39.50 -12.14
N ASN A 5 -17.04 38.28 -11.63
CA ASN A 5 -16.75 36.99 -12.26
C ASN A 5 -15.27 36.76 -12.68
N GLN A 6 -14.54 35.94 -11.90
CA GLN A 6 -13.70 34.90 -12.51
C GLN A 6 -13.57 33.66 -11.60
N SER A 7 -13.83 32.52 -12.23
CA SER A 7 -13.87 31.15 -11.74
C SER A 7 -12.66 30.70 -10.92
N SER A 8 -12.94 30.18 -9.71
CA SER A 8 -12.64 28.81 -9.27
C SER A 8 -12.53 28.77 -7.74
N PRO A 9 -13.52 28.22 -7.02
CA PRO A 9 -13.44 28.05 -5.58
C PRO A 9 -12.96 26.63 -5.26
N LYS A 10 -12.06 26.51 -4.29
CA LYS A 10 -12.25 25.73 -3.04
C LYS A 10 -10.91 25.30 -2.44
N CYS A 11 -10.64 25.89 -1.29
CA CYS A 11 -10.07 25.23 -0.12
C CYS A 11 -8.70 24.56 -0.29
N ILE A 12 -7.67 25.22 0.25
CA ILE A 12 -6.67 24.52 1.06
C ILE A 12 -7.37 24.13 2.37
N PRO A 13 -7.78 22.87 2.61
CA PRO A 13 -8.12 22.48 3.96
C PRO A 13 -6.80 22.35 4.73
N SER A 14 -6.71 23.15 5.78
CA SER A 14 -5.65 23.18 6.79
C SER A 14 -5.57 21.89 7.62
N THR A 15 -5.48 20.72 6.98
CA THR A 15 -5.14 19.45 7.62
C THR A 15 -4.59 18.45 6.59
N CYS A 16 -3.28 18.44 6.33
CA CYS A 16 -2.60 17.15 6.17
C CYS A 16 -2.53 16.52 7.56
N ARG A 17 -3.69 16.16 8.11
CA ARG A 17 -3.77 15.29 9.28
C ARG A 17 -3.03 14.04 8.85
N ARG A 18 -1.86 13.79 9.45
CA ARG A 18 -1.34 12.45 9.65
C ARG A 18 -2.53 11.63 10.17
N LYS A 19 -3.18 10.89 9.27
CA LYS A 19 -4.16 9.90 9.66
C LYS A 19 -3.34 8.78 10.26
N THR A 20 -3.07 8.85 11.56
CA THR A 20 -2.91 7.64 12.35
C THR A 20 -4.32 7.13 12.62
N PRO A 21 -4.77 6.05 11.96
CA PRO A 21 -5.93 5.34 12.45
C PRO A 21 -5.49 4.61 13.73
N GLY A 22 -6.37 4.55 14.73
CA GLY A 22 -6.18 3.65 15.88
C GLY A 22 -6.12 2.18 15.45
N PRO A 23 -6.05 1.22 16.39
CA PRO A 23 -6.00 -0.21 16.08
C PRO A 23 -7.30 -0.64 15.40
N VAL A 24 -7.34 -0.49 14.09
CA VAL A 24 -8.40 -0.98 13.20
C VAL A 24 -7.88 -2.26 12.57
N PRO A 25 -8.69 -3.33 12.46
CA PRO A 25 -8.32 -4.48 11.67
C PRO A 25 -7.98 -3.99 10.26
N ILE A 26 -6.75 -4.23 9.83
CA ILE A 26 -6.26 -3.71 8.55
C ILE A 26 -7.06 -4.40 7.45
N THR A 27 -7.86 -3.62 6.71
CA THR A 27 -8.66 -4.12 5.58
C THR A 27 -7.80 -4.26 4.33
N GLU A 28 -8.26 -5.05 3.34
CA GLU A 28 -7.59 -5.24 2.06
C GLU A 28 -7.20 -3.89 1.42
N ALA A 29 -8.11 -2.92 1.45
CA ALA A 29 -7.88 -1.58 0.91
C ALA A 29 -6.76 -0.81 1.63
N GLN A 30 -6.62 -0.94 2.96
CA GLN A 30 -5.54 -0.30 3.70
C GLN A 30 -4.19 -0.97 3.39
N LEU A 31 -4.17 -2.29 3.31
CA LEU A 31 -2.96 -3.03 2.98
C LEU A 31 -2.51 -2.70 1.56
N LYS A 32 -3.45 -2.66 0.61
CA LYS A 32 -3.22 -2.23 -0.78
C LYS A 32 -2.70 -0.79 -0.86
N ALA A 33 -3.24 0.12 -0.06
CA ALA A 33 -2.75 1.49 0.04
C ALA A 33 -1.35 1.57 0.65
N ALA A 34 -1.05 0.76 1.67
CA ALA A 34 0.28 0.66 2.26
C ALA A 34 1.28 0.15 1.23
N PHE A 35 1.02 -0.97 0.56
CA PHE A 35 1.89 -1.48 -0.50
C PHE A 35 2.07 -0.47 -1.64
N LYS A 36 1.01 0.21 -2.09
CA LYS A 36 1.13 1.31 -3.07
C LYS A 36 1.95 2.50 -2.57
N SER A 37 2.02 2.73 -1.26
CA SER A 37 2.88 3.77 -0.70
C SER A 37 4.36 3.36 -0.65
N PHE A 38 4.66 2.05 -0.73
CA PHE A 38 6.01 1.52 -0.82
C PHE A 38 6.55 1.43 -2.25
N ASP A 39 5.69 1.57 -3.27
CA ASP A 39 6.13 1.76 -4.67
C ASP A 39 6.78 3.16 -4.80
N VAL A 40 8.09 3.20 -4.54
CA VAL A 40 8.88 4.44 -4.52
C VAL A 40 9.07 4.95 -5.93
N ASN A 41 9.26 4.02 -6.86
CA ASN A 41 9.50 4.33 -8.27
C ASN A 41 8.20 4.65 -9.02
N LYS A 42 7.03 4.39 -8.41
CA LYS A 42 5.69 4.61 -8.97
C LYS A 42 5.51 3.94 -10.33
N ASP A 43 6.12 2.77 -10.50
CA ASP A 43 6.00 1.99 -11.71
C ASP A 43 4.66 1.22 -11.75
N GLY A 44 3.91 1.23 -10.63
CA GLY A 44 2.67 0.47 -10.48
C GLY A 44 2.92 -1.00 -10.15
N ARG A 45 4.17 -1.38 -9.91
CA ARG A 45 4.61 -2.72 -9.55
C ARG A 45 5.50 -2.66 -8.32
N LEU A 46 5.36 -3.62 -7.41
CA LEU A 46 6.26 -3.75 -6.27
C LEU A 46 7.37 -4.72 -6.60
N SER A 47 8.60 -4.22 -6.60
CA SER A 47 9.79 -5.08 -6.63
C SER A 47 9.94 -5.88 -5.34
N LYS A 48 10.68 -6.98 -5.41
CA LYS A 48 11.03 -7.79 -4.23
C LYS A 48 11.63 -6.97 -3.08
N GLU A 49 12.37 -5.92 -3.40
CA GLU A 49 13.01 -5.03 -2.43
C GLU A 49 11.99 -4.13 -1.74
N GLU A 50 11.14 -3.45 -2.50
CA GLU A 50 10.04 -2.62 -1.97
C GLU A 50 9.06 -3.45 -1.14
N LEU A 51 8.78 -4.67 -1.59
CA LEU A 51 7.89 -5.60 -0.93
C LEU A 51 8.49 -6.13 0.38
N ARG A 52 9.82 -6.31 0.45
CA ARG A 52 10.54 -6.57 1.72
C ARG A 52 10.39 -5.41 2.68
N ASP A 53 10.57 -4.18 2.22
CA ASP A 53 10.49 -3.01 3.08
C ASP A 53 9.06 -2.76 3.57
N ALA A 54 8.06 -3.07 2.73
CA ALA A 54 6.65 -3.11 3.13
C ALA A 54 6.41 -4.13 4.27
N PHE A 55 6.86 -5.38 4.11
CA PHE A 55 6.73 -6.39 5.18
C PHE A 55 7.53 -6.04 6.44
N ALA A 56 8.68 -5.39 6.31
CA ALA A 56 9.45 -4.89 7.45
C ALA A 56 8.67 -3.80 8.20
N SER A 57 8.06 -2.85 7.48
CA SER A 57 7.23 -1.82 8.07
C SER A 57 5.94 -2.35 8.71
N LEU A 58 5.44 -3.49 8.24
CA LEU A 58 4.31 -4.22 8.84
C LEU A 58 4.72 -4.99 10.11
N GLY A 59 5.99 -4.97 10.51
CA GLY A 59 6.48 -5.65 11.71
C GLY A 59 6.74 -7.14 11.51
N ALA A 60 6.95 -7.60 10.27
CA ALA A 60 7.26 -9.01 10.03
C ALA A 60 8.61 -9.40 10.65
N TYR A 61 8.63 -10.50 11.42
CA TYR A 61 9.87 -11.02 12.05
C TYR A 61 10.96 -11.41 11.03
N ILE A 62 10.56 -11.87 9.83
CA ILE A 62 11.48 -12.25 8.76
C ILE A 62 11.00 -11.63 7.43
N PRO A 63 11.25 -10.33 7.20
CA PRO A 63 10.68 -9.60 6.07
C PRO A 63 11.17 -10.17 4.74
N ARG A 64 12.45 -10.56 4.63
CA ARG A 64 13.02 -11.16 3.41
C ARG A 64 12.31 -12.45 2.99
N TRP A 65 12.03 -13.33 3.95
CA TRP A 65 11.39 -14.62 3.67
C TRP A 65 9.90 -14.45 3.40
N ARG A 66 9.22 -13.57 4.16
CA ARG A 66 7.81 -13.23 3.93
C ARG A 66 7.61 -12.55 2.58
N ALA A 67 8.50 -11.63 2.21
CA ALA A 67 8.47 -10.98 0.91
C ALA A 67 8.70 -11.96 -0.23
N THR A 68 9.70 -12.84 -0.11
CA THR A 68 9.96 -13.85 -1.14
C THR A 68 8.77 -14.80 -1.29
N ARG A 69 8.16 -15.25 -0.18
CA ARG A 69 6.96 -16.10 -0.27
C ARG A 69 5.73 -15.35 -0.76
N GLY A 70 5.51 -14.12 -0.31
CA GLY A 70 4.38 -13.30 -0.74
C GLY A 70 4.48 -12.99 -2.24
N LEU A 71 5.69 -12.63 -2.69
CA LEU A 71 6.02 -12.47 -4.09
C LEU A 71 5.74 -13.77 -4.84
N SER A 72 6.37 -14.91 -4.50
CA SER A 72 6.13 -16.16 -5.23
C SER A 72 4.70 -16.70 -5.17
N VAL A 73 3.85 -16.21 -4.27
CA VAL A 73 2.42 -16.58 -4.22
C VAL A 73 1.57 -15.63 -5.08
N ALA A 74 1.93 -14.35 -5.14
CA ALA A 74 1.21 -13.33 -5.89
C ALA A 74 1.69 -13.19 -7.35
N ASP A 75 2.98 -13.37 -7.59
CA ASP A 75 3.70 -13.36 -8.86
C ASP A 75 3.30 -14.59 -9.69
N GLY A 76 2.16 -14.47 -10.34
CA GLY A 76 1.59 -15.50 -11.21
C GLY A 76 2.18 -15.44 -12.62
N ASN A 77 2.67 -14.26 -13.03
CA ASN A 77 3.31 -14.04 -14.32
C ASN A 77 4.80 -14.45 -14.32
N GLY A 78 5.42 -14.61 -13.15
CA GLY A 78 6.82 -15.00 -12.97
C GLY A 78 7.82 -13.90 -13.33
N ASP A 79 7.41 -12.63 -13.30
CA ASP A 79 8.28 -11.50 -13.65
C ASP A 79 9.15 -11.03 -12.48
N GLY A 80 8.90 -11.52 -11.27
CA GLY A 80 9.62 -11.14 -10.06
C GLY A 80 9.15 -9.82 -9.45
N TYR A 81 8.02 -9.29 -9.92
CA TYR A 81 7.34 -8.09 -9.43
C TYR A 81 5.90 -8.45 -9.04
N VAL A 82 5.26 -7.59 -8.24
CA VAL A 82 3.82 -7.67 -7.98
C VAL A 82 3.13 -6.51 -8.64
N SER A 83 2.42 -6.78 -9.73
CA SER A 83 1.61 -5.78 -10.42
C SER A 83 0.35 -5.42 -9.63
N ASP A 84 -0.36 -4.37 -10.01
CA ASP A 84 -1.58 -3.93 -9.31
C ASP A 84 -2.73 -4.97 -9.32
N ASP A 85 -2.74 -5.83 -10.34
CA ASP A 85 -3.63 -6.99 -10.49
C ASP A 85 -3.26 -8.10 -9.48
N GLU A 86 -1.97 -8.41 -9.37
CA GLU A 86 -1.39 -9.43 -8.46
C GLU A 86 -1.33 -8.95 -6.99
N LEU A 87 -1.42 -7.63 -6.80
CA LEU A 87 -1.38 -7.01 -5.48
C LEU A 87 -2.53 -7.47 -4.59
N ASP A 88 -3.67 -7.82 -5.17
CA ASP A 88 -4.81 -8.35 -4.44
C ASP A 88 -4.49 -9.71 -3.79
N ASP A 89 -3.83 -10.61 -4.53
CA ASP A 89 -3.35 -11.90 -4.02
C ASP A 89 -2.27 -11.72 -2.94
N LEU A 90 -1.36 -10.75 -3.12
CA LEU A 90 -0.38 -10.41 -2.09
C LEU A 90 -1.07 -9.92 -0.80
N VAL A 91 -2.10 -9.08 -0.93
CA VAL A 91 -2.86 -8.53 0.19
C VAL A 91 -3.63 -9.63 0.91
N LYS A 92 -4.30 -10.51 0.17
CA LYS A 92 -4.98 -11.70 0.72
C LYS A 92 -4.02 -12.64 1.42
N TYR A 93 -2.85 -12.90 0.81
CA TYR A 93 -1.78 -13.67 1.43
C TYR A 93 -1.39 -13.00 2.75
N ALA A 94 -1.16 -11.70 2.76
CA ALA A 94 -0.76 -11.01 3.96
C ALA A 94 -1.84 -11.09 5.07
N MET A 95 -3.10 -10.83 4.73
CA MET A 95 -4.21 -10.96 5.69
C MET A 95 -4.36 -12.38 6.24
N LYS A 96 -4.14 -13.41 5.43
CA LYS A 96 -4.21 -14.82 5.82
C LYS A 96 -3.21 -15.19 6.92
N TYR A 97 -2.03 -14.55 6.96
CA TYR A 97 -1.02 -14.81 8.00
C TYR A 97 -1.11 -13.87 9.21
N GLY A 98 -2.13 -13.02 9.28
CA GLY A 98 -2.44 -12.24 10.49
C GLY A 98 -1.35 -11.25 10.88
N TYR A 99 -0.93 -10.34 9.98
CA TYR A 99 -0.07 -9.23 10.37
C TYR A 99 -0.86 -8.21 11.18
N THR A 100 -0.80 -8.32 12.50
CA THR A 100 -1.16 -7.24 13.42
C THR A 100 0.06 -6.34 13.58
N ILE A 101 -0.02 -5.11 13.07
CA ILE A 101 0.92 -4.04 13.46
C ILE A 101 0.75 -3.88 14.97
N GLY A 102 1.76 -4.33 15.73
CA GLY A 102 1.86 -4.13 17.17
C GLY A 102 2.40 -2.76 17.49
#